data_AF-A0AAV6YNI8-F1
#
_entry.id   AF-A0AAV6YNI8-F1
#
_cell.length_a   1.000
_cell.length_b   1.000
_cell.length_c   1.000
_cell.angle_alpha   90.00
_cell.angle_beta   90.00
_cell.angle_gamma   90.00
#
_symmetry.space_group_name_H-M   'P 1'
#
loop_
_entity.id
_entity.type
_entity.pdbx_description
1 polymer ?
#
loop_
_entity_poly.entity_id
_entity_poly.type
_entity_poly.pdbx_seq_one_letter_code
_entity_poly.pdbx_strand_id
1 'polypeptide(L)'
;SFQDQLVTKEGNELYHCVIYLAPGDYHCFHSPTDWNVYHRRHFPGSLMSVNPGVARWIKELFCYNERVVLTGGWKHGFFSLTAVGATNVGSIRIYFDRVSDFRRRN
;
A
#
# COMPACT_ATOMS: atom_id res chain seq x y z
N SER A 1 -20.62 -6.48 5.80
CA SER A 1 -19.24 -6.74 5.28
C SER A 1 -18.31 -5.64 5.75
N PHE A 2 -16.99 -5.88 5.81
CA PHE A 2 -16.01 -4.79 6.06
C PHE A 2 -16.13 -3.68 5.00
N GLN A 3 -16.52 -4.03 3.77
CA GLN A 3 -16.82 -3.06 2.71
C GLN A 3 -17.91 -2.06 3.13
N ASP A 4 -19.00 -2.52 3.73
CA ASP A 4 -20.11 -1.65 4.18
C ASP A 4 -19.66 -0.66 5.27
N GLN A 5 -18.60 -0.99 6.02
CA GLN A 5 -18.02 -0.08 7.03
C GLN A 5 -17.11 0.98 6.40
N LEU A 6 -16.59 0.74 5.20
CA LEU A 6 -15.74 1.68 4.45
C LEU A 6 -16.55 2.61 3.55
N VAL A 7 -17.75 2.20 3.15
CA VAL A 7 -18.69 3.02 2.38
C VAL A 7 -19.29 4.07 3.33
N THR A 8 -18.82 5.30 3.21
CA THR A 8 -19.19 6.41 4.11
C THR A 8 -20.41 7.22 3.64
N LYS A 9 -20.90 6.96 2.42
CA LYS A 9 -22.08 7.62 1.83
C LYS A 9 -22.95 6.59 1.13
N GLU A 10 -24.26 6.71 1.29
CA GLU A 10 -25.23 5.85 0.61
C GLU A 10 -25.09 6.00 -0.91
N GLY A 11 -25.13 4.86 -1.63
CA GLY A 11 -24.92 4.81 -3.08
C GLY A 11 -23.46 4.79 -3.54
N ASN A 12 -22.47 4.88 -2.65
CA ASN A 12 -21.06 4.73 -3.02
C ASN A 12 -20.64 3.25 -3.09
N GLU A 13 -19.74 2.94 -4.02
CA GLU A 13 -19.10 1.63 -4.15
C GLU A 13 -17.59 1.70 -3.89
N LEU A 14 -17.00 0.58 -3.47
CA LEU A 14 -15.56 0.49 -3.22
C LEU A 14 -14.83 -0.07 -4.44
N TYR A 15 -13.87 0.70 -4.95
CA TYR A 15 -13.00 0.30 -6.03
C TYR A 15 -11.56 0.11 -5.53
N HIS A 16 -10.82 -0.77 -6.20
CA HIS A 16 -9.39 -0.98 -5.93
C HIS A 16 -8.65 -1.28 -7.24
N CYS A 17 -7.37 -0.94 -7.28
CA CYS A 17 -6.46 -1.34 -8.34
C CYS A 17 -5.10 -1.72 -7.73
N VAL A 18 -4.36 -2.56 -8.45
CA VAL A 18 -3.01 -2.97 -8.07
C VAL A 18 -2.07 -2.57 -9.21
N ILE A 19 -1.06 -1.78 -8.89
CA ILE A 19 -0.06 -1.31 -9.85
C ILE A 19 1.25 -2.04 -9.55
N TYR A 20 1.78 -2.74 -10.55
CA TYR A 20 3.09 -3.39 -10.48
C TYR A 20 4.15 -2.47 -11.08
N LEU A 21 5.24 -2.25 -10.33
CA LEU A 21 6.41 -1.51 -10.78
C LEU A 21 7.52 -2.53 -11.11
N ALA A 22 7.83 -2.66 -12.39
CA ALA A 22 8.90 -3.51 -12.88
C ALA A 22 10.28 -2.91 -12.52
N PRO A 23 11.37 -3.70 -12.54
CA PRO A 23 12.70 -3.22 -12.13
C PRO A 23 13.25 -1.99 -12.88
N GLY A 24 12.74 -1.72 -14.10
CA GLY A 24 13.13 -0.56 -14.90
C GLY A 24 12.23 0.67 -14.71
N ASP A 25 11.17 0.56 -13.91
CA ASP A 25 10.18 1.62 -13.75
C ASP A 25 10.62 2.66 -12.71
N TYR A 26 9.93 3.78 -12.68
CA TYR A 26 10.10 4.77 -11.63
C TYR A 26 9.50 4.24 -10.31
N HIS A 27 10.37 4.00 -9.33
CA HIS A 27 10.01 3.37 -8.05
C HIS A 27 9.50 4.35 -6.96
N CYS A 28 9.25 5.62 -7.29
CA CYS A 28 8.51 6.50 -6.38
C CYS A 28 7.03 6.52 -6.77
N PHE A 29 6.18 6.68 -5.76
CA PHE A 29 4.73 6.82 -5.93
C PHE A 29 4.28 8.15 -5.36
N HIS A 30 3.25 8.71 -5.97
CA HIS A 30 2.66 9.98 -5.61
C HIS A 30 1.20 9.77 -5.25
N SER A 31 0.65 10.67 -4.43
CA SER A 31 -0.78 10.65 -4.19
C SER A 31 -1.52 10.94 -5.52
N PRO A 32 -2.54 10.15 -5.89
CA PRO A 32 -3.32 10.41 -7.10
C PRO A 32 -4.35 11.53 -6.91
N THR A 33 -4.57 11.97 -5.67
CA THR A 33 -5.57 12.98 -5.32
C THR A 33 -5.22 13.69 -4.02
N ASP A 34 -5.91 14.78 -3.72
CA ASP A 34 -5.84 15.43 -2.42
C ASP A 34 -6.65 14.64 -1.39
N TRP A 35 -6.01 14.27 -0.30
CA TRP A 35 -6.61 13.47 0.77
C TRP A 35 -5.87 13.68 2.08
N ASN A 36 -6.57 13.40 3.18
CA ASN A 36 -6.01 13.45 4.52
C ASN A 36 -5.71 12.04 5.00
N VAL A 37 -4.44 11.77 5.32
CA VAL A 37 -4.01 10.51 5.93
C VAL A 37 -4.31 10.57 7.43
N TYR A 38 -5.16 9.66 7.91
CA TYR A 38 -5.51 9.55 9.33
C TYR A 38 -4.64 8.55 10.07
N HIS A 39 -4.29 7.44 9.39
CA HIS A 39 -3.47 6.39 9.98
C HIS A 39 -2.40 5.91 9.02
N ARG A 40 -1.24 5.61 9.60
CA ARG A 40 -0.13 4.93 8.93
C ARG A 40 0.20 3.68 9.73
N ARG A 41 0.21 2.52 9.08
CA ARG A 41 0.50 1.24 9.71
C ARG A 41 1.57 0.47 8.94
N HIS A 42 2.60 0.03 9.66
CA HIS A 42 3.61 -0.89 9.14
C HIS A 42 3.15 -2.31 9.42
N PHE A 43 3.20 -3.15 8.40
CA PHE A 43 3.05 -4.59 8.57
C PHE A 43 4.38 -5.23 8.15
N PRO A 44 5.20 -5.69 9.12
CA PRO A 44 6.38 -6.47 8.79
C PRO A 44 5.93 -7.77 8.11
N GLY A 45 6.72 -8.25 7.15
CA GLY A 45 6.39 -9.43 6.38
C GLY A 45 7.58 -9.92 5.56
N SER A 46 7.32 -10.88 4.70
CA SER A 46 8.32 -11.42 3.77
C SER A 46 8.59 -10.44 2.61
N LEU A 47 9.60 -10.73 1.80
CA LEU A 47 9.88 -10.00 0.56
C LEU A 47 9.82 -10.96 -0.62
N MET A 48 8.66 -11.59 -0.82
CA MET A 48 8.44 -12.48 -1.96
C MET A 48 8.32 -11.68 -3.26
N SER A 49 8.60 -12.33 -4.39
CA SER A 49 8.49 -11.70 -5.71
C SER A 49 7.02 -11.39 -6.02
N VAL A 50 6.77 -10.14 -6.42
CA VAL A 50 5.44 -9.67 -6.85
C VAL A 50 5.29 -9.67 -8.37
N ASN A 51 6.16 -10.39 -9.08
CA ASN A 51 6.03 -10.57 -10.54
C ASN A 51 4.61 -11.10 -10.85
N PRO A 52 3.91 -10.54 -11.86
CA PRO A 52 2.52 -10.90 -12.18
C PRO A 52 2.27 -12.41 -12.35
N GLY A 53 3.26 -13.17 -12.82
CA GLY A 53 3.17 -14.64 -12.84
C GLY A 53 2.98 -15.21 -11.44
N VAL A 54 3.91 -14.93 -10.53
CA VAL A 54 3.91 -15.41 -9.14
C VAL A 54 2.71 -14.89 -8.35
N ALA A 55 2.36 -13.61 -8.52
CA ALA A 55 1.26 -12.97 -7.81
C ALA A 55 -0.12 -13.57 -8.11
N ARG A 56 -0.31 -14.17 -9.30
CA ARG A 56 -1.55 -14.88 -9.62
C ARG A 56 -1.64 -16.26 -8.98
N TRP A 57 -0.50 -16.91 -8.72
CA TRP A 57 -0.46 -18.26 -8.14
C TRP A 57 -0.56 -18.26 -6.63
N ILE A 58 -0.02 -17.24 -5.96
CA ILE A 58 0.01 -17.17 -4.50
C ILE A 58 -1.17 -16.32 -4.01
N LYS A 59 -2.19 -16.99 -3.45
CA LYS A 59 -3.32 -16.33 -2.80
C LYS A 59 -2.79 -15.42 -1.68
N GLU A 60 -3.29 -14.19 -1.62
CA GLU A 60 -2.95 -13.22 -0.55
C GLU A 60 -1.47 -12.83 -0.47
N LEU A 61 -0.68 -12.99 -1.55
CA LEU A 61 0.75 -12.63 -1.60
C LEU A 61 1.04 -11.24 -0.99
N PHE A 62 0.22 -10.24 -1.32
CA PHE A 62 0.40 -8.87 -0.85
C PHE A 62 0.19 -8.71 0.66
N CYS A 63 -0.58 -9.60 1.29
CA CYS A 63 -0.79 -9.62 2.75
C CYS A 63 0.38 -10.26 3.49
N TYR A 64 1.14 -11.15 2.85
CA TYR A 64 2.34 -11.76 3.41
C TYR A 64 3.57 -10.88 3.29
N ASN A 65 3.64 -10.09 2.22
CA ASN A 65 4.76 -9.19 2.03
C ASN A 65 4.73 -8.02 3.03
N GLU A 66 5.93 -7.55 3.35
CA GLU A 66 6.08 -6.30 4.08
C GLU A 66 5.36 -5.17 3.36
N ARG A 67 4.59 -4.37 4.09
CA ARG A 67 3.82 -3.27 3.50
C ARG A 67 3.63 -2.12 4.48
N VAL A 68 3.46 -0.94 3.91
CA VAL A 68 3.02 0.26 4.62
C VAL A 68 1.66 0.64 4.08
N VAL A 69 0.67 0.68 4.97
CA VAL A 69 -0.71 1.07 4.66
C VAL A 69 -0.95 2.48 5.19
N LEU A 70 -1.42 3.35 4.32
CA LEU A 70 -1.93 4.67 4.65
C LEU A 70 -3.45 4.64 4.47
N THR A 71 -4.20 4.97 5.51
CA THR A 71 -5.67 5.09 5.44
C THR A 71 -6.11 6.48 5.82
N GLY A 72 -7.19 6.93 5.19
CA GLY A 72 -7.59 8.32 5.24
C GLY A 72 -8.92 8.59 4.56
N GLY A 73 -9.16 9.87 4.28
CA GLY A 73 -10.32 10.33 3.55
C GLY A 73 -9.97 11.32 2.46
N TRP A 74 -10.65 11.22 1.34
CA TRP A 74 -10.63 12.18 0.23
C TRP A 74 -12.03 12.76 0.02
N LYS A 75 -12.21 13.62 -1.00
CA LYS A 75 -13.51 14.30 -1.25
C LYS A 75 -14.72 13.38 -1.34
N HIS A 76 -14.54 12.12 -1.74
CA HIS A 76 -15.62 11.14 -1.93
C HIS A 76 -15.71 10.06 -0.85
N GLY A 77 -14.99 10.21 0.26
CA GLY A 77 -15.07 9.30 1.40
C GLY A 77 -13.76 8.59 1.70
N PHE A 78 -13.81 7.29 1.97
CA PHE A 78 -12.63 6.49 2.33
C PHE A 78 -11.60 6.46 1.19
N PHE A 79 -10.32 6.61 1.54
CA PHE A 79 -9.20 6.40 0.64
C PHE A 79 -8.07 5.64 1.35
N SER A 80 -7.43 4.73 0.63
CA SER A 80 -6.30 3.93 1.13
C SER A 80 -5.24 3.80 0.06
N LEU A 81 -3.98 3.94 0.46
CA LEU A 81 -2.81 3.71 -0.39
C LEU A 81 -1.87 2.76 0.34
N THR A 82 -1.56 1.63 -0.30
CA THR A 82 -0.71 0.59 0.28
C THR A 82 0.52 0.39 -0.59
N ALA A 83 1.70 0.67 -0.03
CA ALA A 83 2.97 0.31 -0.64
C ALA A 83 3.37 -1.09 -0.16
N VAL A 84 3.61 -2.00 -1.10
CA VAL A 84 3.98 -3.39 -0.82
C VAL A 84 5.42 -3.61 -1.26
N GLY A 85 6.26 -4.07 -0.34
CA GLY A 85 7.64 -4.44 -0.61
C GLY A 85 7.72 -5.73 -1.41
N ALA A 86 8.85 -5.92 -2.08
CA ALA A 86 9.15 -7.11 -2.87
C ALA A 86 10.61 -7.52 -2.71
N THR A 87 10.99 -8.66 -3.28
CA THR A 87 12.38 -9.10 -3.33
C THR A 87 13.28 -7.98 -3.85
N ASN A 88 14.36 -7.67 -3.11
CA ASN A 88 15.30 -6.56 -3.36
C ASN A 88 14.72 -5.12 -3.28
N VAL A 89 13.41 -4.97 -3.04
CA VAL A 89 12.72 -3.67 -2.90
C VAL A 89 11.97 -3.66 -1.57
N GLY A 90 12.72 -3.74 -0.47
CA GLY A 90 12.16 -3.84 0.89
C GLY A 90 12.11 -2.53 1.68
N SER A 91 12.76 -1.47 1.20
CA SER A 91 12.74 -0.17 1.88
C SER A 91 11.59 0.69 1.35
N ILE A 92 10.60 0.95 2.20
CA ILE A 92 9.48 1.85 1.89
C ILE A 92 9.68 3.12 2.72
N ARG A 93 9.78 4.28 2.04
CA ARG A 93 9.90 5.60 2.67
C ARG A 93 8.71 6.47 2.29
N ILE A 94 8.09 7.10 3.28
CA ILE A 94 6.99 8.03 3.12
C ILE A 94 7.48 9.42 3.56
N TYR A 95 7.51 10.40 2.65
CA TYR A 95 8.23 11.66 2.88
C TYR A 95 7.67 12.52 4.01
N PHE A 96 6.36 12.48 4.29
CA PHE A 96 5.75 13.21 5.40
C PHE A 96 5.80 12.43 6.72
N ASP A 97 6.25 11.18 6.69
CA ASP A 97 6.39 10.33 7.87
C ASP A 97 7.80 10.51 8.45
N ARG A 98 7.88 11.12 9.64
CA ARG A 98 9.14 11.30 10.37
C ARG A 98 9.58 10.04 11.12
N VAL A 99 8.96 8.88 10.90
CA VAL A 99 9.49 7.59 11.39
C VAL A 99 10.74 7.25 10.57
N SER A 100 11.83 7.92 10.93
CA SER A 100 13.18 7.69 10.45
C SER A 100 13.65 6.27 10.77
N ASP A 101 14.05 5.55 9.73
CA ASP A 101 15.22 4.65 9.73
C ASP A 101 15.31 3.57 10.84
N PHE A 102 14.25 2.80 11.13
CA PHE A 102 14.39 1.64 12.03
C PHE A 102 15.26 0.49 11.46
N ARG A 103 15.68 0.56 10.18
CA ARG A 103 16.43 -0.51 9.51
C ARG A 103 17.83 -0.15 8.99
N ARG A 104 18.38 1.02 9.35
CA ARG A 104 19.79 1.36 9.03
C ARG A 104 20.81 0.86 10.07
N ARG A 105 20.47 -0.17 10.84
CA ARG A 105 21.43 -0.88 11.70
C ARG A 105 21.27 -2.38 11.47
N ASN A 106 22.10 -2.90 10.56
CA ASN A 106 22.83 -4.17 10.66
C ASN A 106 23.84 -4.20 9.51
#